data_AF-A0A6A5ALL0-F1
#
_entry.id   AF-A0A6A5ALL0-F1
#
_cell.length_a   1.000
_cell.length_b   1.000
_cell.length_c   1.000
_cell.angle_alpha   90.00
_cell.angle_beta   90.00
_cell.angle_gamma   90.00
#
_symmetry.space_group_name_H-M   'P 1'
#
loop_
_entity.id
_entity.type
_entity.pdbx_description
1 polymer ?
#
loop_
_entity_poly.entity_id
_entity_poly.type
_entity_poly.pdbx_seq_one_letter_code
_entity_poly.pdbx_strand_id
1 'polypeptide(L)'
;MNRAMTTEPVELYRLRFRFSPPPFISHAESRVKLHVEVINECGHGISAITAHPNTPLVQGWVIAVRPCDPVTFVPMSIAESTVVMAPHQRHATIYVFLPNSCSPLRFHAQLHSNNATSAHATMSLQSFTCGASMGTHGHVLVLPVWSNTIVRTQPSSNDTLASVATCLRRFSIQRPTDQVPSLITVEERYGDAMASHVWDAGICLSYFLQTYHLPQLSQPLHAMEIASGSGLLGLVLATLLPPHSTLVLTDKPSNLDLLGYNVRQHQSTRPSPLCSVAVCSLEWGNAVHLEALLAPHNPPHLLLLADVLYNWAAHPQLWATVAAIATPLTTIFLAHKHRAATSTAALRHLHVHGTCPSCSLSSTIPSTCGWQQGLWKLELRASFGSTDIFQLVIQHHLST
;
A
#
# COMPACT_ATOMS: atom_id res chain seq x y z
N MET A 1 24.16 6.38 -15.98
CA MET A 1 22.83 6.29 -16.61
C MET A 1 22.18 4.97 -16.18
N ASN A 2 21.36 4.98 -15.12
CA ASN A 2 20.55 3.82 -14.78
C ASN A 2 19.35 3.82 -15.72
N ARG A 3 19.34 2.87 -16.67
CA ARG A 3 18.20 2.63 -17.56
C ARG A 3 16.97 2.33 -16.69
N ALA A 4 15.82 2.93 -17.00
CA ALA A 4 14.56 2.60 -16.33
C ALA A 4 14.39 1.07 -16.33
N MET A 5 14.02 0.49 -15.19
CA MET A 5 13.75 -0.95 -15.15
C MET A 5 12.59 -1.22 -16.12
N THR A 6 12.79 -2.12 -17.08
CA THR A 6 11.68 -2.69 -17.86
C THR A 6 10.84 -3.51 -16.89
N THR A 7 9.59 -3.11 -16.72
CA THR A 7 8.74 -3.63 -15.66
C THR A 7 7.54 -4.39 -16.19
N GLU A 8 6.98 -5.22 -15.33
CA GLU A 8 5.87 -6.12 -15.66
C GLU A 8 4.56 -5.33 -15.84
N PRO A 9 3.79 -5.57 -16.93
CA PRO A 9 2.43 -5.07 -17.05
C PRO A 9 1.53 -5.87 -16.09
N VAL A 10 1.46 -5.41 -14.84
CA VAL A 10 0.65 -6.01 -13.79
C VAL A 10 -0.41 -5.02 -13.33
N GLU A 11 -1.67 -5.34 -13.56
CA GLU A 11 -2.79 -4.61 -12.96
C GLU A 11 -3.11 -5.20 -11.59
N LEU A 12 -3.38 -4.33 -10.61
CA LEU A 12 -3.63 -4.69 -9.22
C LEU A 12 -5.13 -4.67 -8.92
N TYR A 13 -5.65 -5.82 -8.52
CA TYR A 13 -6.96 -5.95 -7.88
C TYR A 13 -6.80 -6.51 -6.48
N ARG A 14 -7.89 -6.57 -5.73
CA ARG A 14 -7.88 -7.08 -4.37
C ARG A 14 -9.17 -7.78 -4.02
N LEU A 15 -9.07 -8.77 -3.15
CA LEU A 15 -10.23 -9.36 -2.50
C LEU A 15 -10.72 -8.44 -1.38
N ARG A 16 -12.04 -8.44 -1.20
CA ARG A 16 -12.75 -7.80 -0.10
C ARG A 16 -13.82 -8.75 0.42
N PHE A 17 -13.95 -8.84 1.74
CA PHE A 17 -15.19 -9.34 2.33
C PHE A 17 -16.24 -8.25 2.22
N ARG A 18 -17.26 -8.46 1.36
CA ARG A 18 -18.27 -7.42 1.04
C ARG A 18 -19.03 -6.97 2.29
N PHE A 19 -19.24 -7.90 3.20
CA PHE A 19 -19.64 -7.63 4.58
C PHE A 19 -18.55 -8.16 5.48
N SER A 20 -18.23 -7.42 6.54
CA SER A 20 -17.25 -7.86 7.52
C SER A 20 -17.62 -9.23 8.06
N PRO A 21 -16.66 -10.17 8.12
CA PRO A 21 -16.87 -11.42 8.82
C PRO A 21 -17.32 -11.15 10.26
N PRO A 22 -18.21 -11.99 10.82
CA PRO A 22 -18.76 -11.74 12.14
C PRO A 22 -17.63 -11.78 13.19
N PRO A 23 -17.63 -10.87 14.18
CA PRO A 23 -16.61 -10.88 15.24
C PRO A 23 -16.75 -12.10 16.17
N PHE A 24 -17.94 -12.70 16.21
CA PHE A 24 -18.26 -13.87 17.02
C PHE A 24 -18.92 -14.96 16.17
N ILE A 25 -18.53 -16.21 16.39
CA ILE A 25 -19.20 -17.38 15.81
C ILE A 25 -19.43 -18.43 16.90
N SER A 26 -20.68 -18.85 17.05
CA SER A 26 -21.09 -19.91 18.00
C SER A 26 -20.26 -21.20 17.83
N HIS A 27 -19.98 -21.88 18.94
CA HIS A 27 -19.32 -23.19 18.91
C HIS A 27 -20.17 -24.28 18.25
N ALA A 28 -21.50 -24.11 18.25
CA ALA A 28 -22.42 -25.05 17.60
C ALA A 28 -22.39 -24.95 16.06
N GLU A 29 -21.86 -23.84 15.52
CA GLU A 29 -21.75 -23.65 14.08
C GLU A 29 -20.57 -24.45 13.53
N SER A 30 -20.84 -25.25 12.51
CA SER A 30 -19.84 -26.02 11.76
C SER A 30 -19.39 -25.30 10.48
N ARG A 31 -20.12 -24.26 10.06
CA ARG A 31 -19.80 -23.43 8.90
C ARG A 31 -20.37 -22.02 9.03
N VAL A 32 -19.78 -21.07 8.31
CA VAL A 32 -20.30 -19.70 8.22
C VAL A 32 -20.44 -19.28 6.76
N LYS A 33 -21.44 -18.45 6.47
CA LYS A 33 -21.65 -17.85 5.15
C LYS A 33 -20.89 -16.52 5.06
N LEU A 34 -20.01 -16.39 4.07
CA LEU A 34 -19.28 -15.16 3.77
C LEU A 34 -19.61 -14.65 2.36
N HIS A 35 -19.45 -13.35 2.16
CA HIS A 35 -19.56 -12.71 0.84
C HIS A 35 -18.20 -12.14 0.45
N VAL A 36 -17.66 -12.60 -0.67
CA VAL A 36 -16.36 -12.19 -1.19
C VAL A 36 -16.52 -11.49 -2.53
N GLU A 37 -15.65 -10.53 -2.81
CA GLU A 37 -15.68 -9.68 -3.99
C GLU A 37 -14.25 -9.39 -4.47
N VAL A 38 -14.06 -9.30 -5.79
CA VAL A 38 -12.84 -8.77 -6.40
C VAL A 38 -13.09 -7.30 -6.75
N ILE A 39 -12.24 -6.40 -6.26
CA ILE A 39 -12.35 -4.95 -6.48
C ILE A 39 -11.06 -4.34 -7.01
N ASN A 40 -11.17 -3.18 -7.67
CA ASN A 40 -10.04 -2.29 -7.87
C ASN A 40 -9.77 -1.42 -6.63
N GLU A 41 -8.73 -0.58 -6.69
CA GLU A 41 -8.35 0.30 -5.58
C GLU A 41 -9.43 1.30 -5.15
N CYS A 42 -10.32 1.70 -6.07
CA CYS A 42 -11.45 2.58 -5.77
C CYS A 42 -12.66 1.84 -5.18
N GLY A 43 -12.57 0.52 -4.97
CA GLY A 43 -13.66 -0.27 -4.40
C GLY A 43 -14.74 -0.71 -5.38
N HIS A 44 -14.53 -0.52 -6.69
CA HIS A 44 -15.44 -0.99 -7.72
C HIS A 44 -15.23 -2.48 -8.00
N GLY A 45 -16.32 -3.26 -8.04
CA GLY A 45 -16.28 -4.68 -8.36
C GLY A 45 -15.76 -4.96 -9.78
N ILE A 46 -14.86 -5.92 -9.91
CA ILE A 46 -14.18 -6.31 -11.16
C ILE A 46 -14.49 -7.77 -11.49
N SER A 47 -14.98 -8.01 -12.69
CA SER A 47 -15.19 -9.38 -13.20
C SER A 47 -13.94 -9.85 -13.93
N ALA A 48 -13.82 -11.16 -14.14
CA ALA A 48 -12.66 -11.71 -14.84
C ALA A 48 -12.56 -11.17 -16.27
N ILE A 49 -13.69 -11.05 -16.99
CA ILE A 49 -13.72 -10.47 -18.34
C ILE A 49 -13.21 -9.02 -18.34
N THR A 50 -13.61 -8.21 -17.36
CA THR A 50 -13.13 -6.82 -17.25
C THR A 50 -11.65 -6.75 -16.91
N ALA A 51 -11.14 -7.67 -16.09
CA ALA A 51 -9.72 -7.77 -15.76
C ALA A 51 -8.84 -8.23 -16.93
N HIS A 52 -9.42 -8.93 -17.91
CA HIS A 52 -8.71 -9.52 -19.04
C HIS A 52 -9.36 -9.13 -20.38
N PRO A 53 -9.38 -7.83 -20.74
CA PRO A 53 -10.13 -7.33 -21.89
C PRO A 53 -9.63 -7.86 -23.25
N ASN A 54 -8.37 -8.28 -23.32
CA ASN A 54 -7.72 -8.78 -24.54
C ASN A 54 -7.68 -10.32 -24.63
N THR A 55 -8.36 -11.01 -23.73
CA THR A 55 -8.38 -12.48 -23.69
C THR A 55 -9.68 -13.02 -24.30
N PRO A 56 -9.62 -13.85 -25.37
CA PRO A 56 -10.83 -14.33 -26.07
C PRO A 56 -11.74 -15.23 -25.23
N LEU A 57 -11.18 -16.04 -24.33
CA LEU A 57 -11.90 -16.95 -23.45
C LEU A 57 -11.39 -16.79 -22.02
N VAL A 58 -12.17 -16.08 -21.20
CA VAL A 58 -11.81 -15.81 -19.81
C VAL A 58 -12.59 -16.75 -18.90
N GLN A 59 -11.88 -17.56 -18.13
CA GLN A 59 -12.48 -18.29 -17.01
C GLN A 59 -12.79 -17.30 -15.88
N GLY A 60 -13.88 -17.56 -15.14
CA GLY A 60 -14.21 -16.70 -14.01
C GLY A 60 -13.29 -16.94 -12.81
N TRP A 61 -13.41 -16.08 -11.81
CA TRP A 61 -12.58 -16.15 -10.61
C TRP A 61 -12.87 -17.41 -9.81
N VAL A 62 -11.82 -18.08 -9.34
CA VAL A 62 -11.95 -19.13 -8.32
C VAL A 62 -11.38 -18.57 -7.03
N ILE A 63 -12.21 -18.43 -6.00
CA ILE A 63 -11.79 -17.86 -4.70
C ILE A 63 -11.77 -18.98 -3.67
N ALA A 64 -10.66 -19.08 -2.94
CA ALA A 64 -10.52 -19.97 -1.80
C ALA A 64 -10.55 -19.16 -0.49
N VAL A 65 -11.25 -19.67 0.51
CA VAL A 65 -11.28 -19.11 1.86
C VAL A 65 -10.99 -20.20 2.88
N ARG A 66 -10.09 -19.89 3.82
CA ARG A 66 -9.65 -20.82 4.86
C ARG A 66 -9.59 -20.17 6.24
N PRO A 67 -9.90 -20.90 7.32
CA PRO A 67 -9.58 -20.49 8.68
C PRO A 67 -8.07 -20.55 8.93
N CYS A 68 -7.54 -19.52 9.57
CA CYS A 68 -6.14 -19.37 9.95
C CYS A 68 -6.03 -19.04 11.44
N ASP A 69 -4.91 -19.41 12.04
CA ASP A 69 -4.54 -19.01 13.38
C ASP A 69 -4.51 -17.47 13.51
N PRO A 70 -5.08 -16.91 14.59
CA PRO A 70 -5.24 -15.47 14.74
C PRO A 70 -3.92 -14.76 15.05
N VAL A 71 -2.83 -15.45 15.40
CA VAL A 71 -1.54 -14.81 15.73
C VAL A 71 -0.51 -15.08 14.65
N THR A 72 -0.34 -16.34 14.28
CA THR A 72 0.66 -16.81 13.32
C THR A 72 0.17 -16.73 11.87
N PHE A 73 -1.15 -16.58 11.65
CA PHE A 73 -1.83 -16.60 10.35
C PHE A 73 -1.69 -17.92 9.57
N VAL A 74 -1.13 -18.96 10.21
CA VAL A 74 -0.97 -20.27 9.60
C VAL A 74 -2.35 -20.90 9.37
N PRO A 75 -2.61 -21.52 8.20
CA PRO A 75 -3.85 -22.25 7.97
C PRO A 75 -4.11 -23.31 9.03
N MET A 76 -5.35 -23.40 9.51
CA MET A 76 -5.77 -24.45 10.42
C MET A 76 -5.93 -25.79 9.68
N SER A 77 -5.95 -26.91 10.42
CA SER A 77 -6.11 -28.26 9.85
C SER A 77 -7.56 -28.53 9.43
N ILE A 78 -8.01 -27.82 8.40
CA ILE A 78 -9.31 -27.93 7.77
C ILE A 78 -9.18 -27.61 6.28
N ALA A 79 -9.93 -28.31 5.44
CA ALA A 79 -9.91 -28.06 4.01
C ALA A 79 -10.37 -26.63 3.71
N GLU A 80 -9.72 -25.98 2.76
CA GLU A 80 -10.20 -24.69 2.28
C GLU A 80 -11.55 -24.85 1.57
N SER A 81 -12.39 -23.84 1.69
CA SER A 81 -13.64 -23.76 0.96
C SER A 81 -13.39 -22.96 -0.32
N THR A 82 -13.92 -23.42 -1.45
CA THR A 82 -13.75 -22.73 -2.74
C THR A 82 -15.09 -22.33 -3.34
N VAL A 83 -15.08 -21.26 -4.14
CA VAL A 83 -16.22 -20.85 -4.95
C VAL A 83 -15.74 -20.47 -6.35
N VAL A 84 -16.42 -21.00 -7.36
CA VAL A 84 -16.19 -20.67 -8.77
C VAL A 84 -17.20 -19.62 -9.19
N MET A 85 -16.71 -18.48 -9.66
CA MET A 85 -17.51 -17.40 -10.20
C MET A 85 -17.63 -17.55 -11.72
N ALA A 86 -18.78 -17.18 -12.27
CA ALA A 86 -18.91 -17.01 -13.71
C ALA A 86 -18.06 -15.81 -14.19
N PRO A 87 -17.60 -15.76 -15.45
CA PRO A 87 -16.68 -14.72 -15.94
C PRO A 87 -17.15 -13.26 -15.79
N HIS A 88 -18.46 -13.04 -15.71
CA HIS A 88 -19.09 -11.73 -15.52
C HIS A 88 -19.35 -11.38 -14.04
N GLN A 89 -19.29 -12.36 -13.13
CA GLN A 89 -19.51 -12.14 -11.71
C GLN A 89 -18.33 -11.40 -11.08
N ARG A 90 -18.66 -10.53 -10.12
CA ARG A 90 -17.70 -9.68 -9.37
C ARG A 90 -17.63 -10.05 -7.90
N HIS A 91 -18.65 -10.74 -7.41
CA HIS A 91 -18.75 -11.25 -6.05
C HIS A 91 -19.42 -12.61 -6.02
N ALA A 92 -19.21 -13.34 -4.92
CA ALA A 92 -19.84 -14.63 -4.66
C ALA A 92 -20.15 -14.81 -3.18
N THR A 93 -21.02 -15.77 -2.91
CA THR A 93 -21.27 -16.29 -1.56
C THR A 93 -20.48 -17.58 -1.40
N ILE A 94 -19.82 -17.75 -0.26
CA ILE A 94 -19.09 -18.98 0.08
C ILE A 94 -19.46 -19.45 1.48
N TYR A 95 -19.63 -20.76 1.65
CA TYR A 95 -19.76 -21.38 2.97
C TYR A 95 -18.39 -21.89 3.40
N VAL A 96 -17.86 -21.34 4.49
CA VAL A 96 -16.55 -21.71 5.04
C VAL A 96 -16.74 -22.65 6.21
N PHE A 97 -16.18 -23.85 6.12
CA PHE A 97 -16.19 -24.80 7.22
C PHE A 97 -15.28 -24.33 8.36
N LEU A 98 -15.72 -24.59 9.60
CA LEU A 98 -15.05 -24.16 10.82
C LEU A 98 -14.34 -25.34 11.48
N PRO A 99 -13.18 -25.13 12.12
CA PRO A 99 -12.55 -26.17 12.90
C PRO A 99 -13.45 -26.56 14.08
N ASN A 100 -13.36 -27.81 14.51
CA ASN A 100 -14.03 -28.28 15.74
C ASN A 100 -13.47 -27.57 17.00
N SER A 101 -12.29 -26.94 16.90
CA SER A 101 -11.69 -26.16 17.98
C SER A 101 -12.53 -24.94 18.34
N CYS A 102 -12.53 -24.63 19.63
CA CYS A 102 -13.09 -23.41 20.21
C CYS A 102 -12.10 -22.23 20.20
N SER A 103 -10.90 -22.39 19.64
CA SER A 103 -9.91 -21.32 19.54
C SER A 103 -10.40 -20.18 18.64
N PRO A 104 -10.03 -18.91 18.93
CA PRO A 104 -10.23 -17.82 17.99
C PRO A 104 -9.51 -18.10 16.66
N LEU A 105 -10.01 -17.49 15.59
CA LEU A 105 -9.50 -17.69 14.24
C LEU A 105 -9.59 -16.41 13.42
N ARG A 106 -9.03 -16.41 12.22
CA ARG A 106 -9.30 -15.39 11.20
C ARG A 106 -9.58 -16.08 9.87
N PHE A 107 -10.31 -15.44 8.96
CA PHE A 107 -10.43 -15.93 7.59
C PHE A 107 -9.37 -15.32 6.70
N HIS A 108 -8.77 -16.14 5.86
CA HIS A 108 -7.92 -15.73 4.76
C HIS A 108 -8.61 -16.08 3.44
N ALA A 109 -8.87 -15.07 2.62
CA ALA A 109 -9.39 -15.25 1.27
C ALA A 109 -8.31 -14.90 0.24
N GLN A 110 -8.14 -15.77 -0.76
CA GLN A 110 -7.18 -15.63 -1.86
C GLN A 110 -7.78 -16.19 -3.15
N LEU A 111 -7.21 -15.82 -4.31
CA LEU A 111 -7.54 -16.51 -5.56
C LEU A 111 -6.96 -17.93 -5.51
N HIS A 112 -7.72 -18.93 -5.93
CA HIS A 112 -7.28 -20.31 -6.03
C HIS A 112 -6.40 -20.47 -7.27
N SER A 113 -5.13 -20.82 -7.08
CA SER A 113 -4.21 -21.12 -8.19
C SER A 113 -4.16 -22.63 -8.41
N ASN A 114 -4.46 -23.08 -9.64
CA ASN A 114 -4.20 -24.47 -10.06
C ASN A 114 -2.71 -24.74 -10.32
N ASN A 115 -1.89 -23.68 -10.45
CA ASN A 115 -0.46 -23.78 -10.65
C ASN A 115 0.24 -23.37 -9.35
N ALA A 116 0.68 -24.36 -8.59
CA ALA A 116 1.72 -24.17 -7.59
C ALA A 116 3.03 -23.88 -8.35
N THR A 117 3.26 -22.64 -8.75
CA THR A 117 4.62 -22.24 -9.13
C THR A 117 5.46 -22.32 -7.86
N SER A 118 6.40 -23.27 -7.88
CA SER A 118 7.37 -23.51 -6.83
C SER A 118 8.03 -22.21 -6.41
N ALA A 119 7.98 -21.91 -5.10
CA ALA A 119 8.65 -20.79 -4.48
C ALA A 119 10.18 -21.01 -4.49
N HIS A 120 10.84 -20.68 -5.61
CA HIS A 120 12.28 -20.49 -5.64
C HIS A 120 12.63 -19.19 -6.38
N ALA A 121 13.10 -18.21 -5.59
CA ALA A 121 14.05 -17.16 -5.96
C ALA A 121 13.71 -16.22 -7.13
N THR A 122 12.53 -15.60 -7.16
CA THR A 122 12.33 -14.34 -7.90
C THR A 122 11.67 -13.28 -7.04
N MET A 123 12.35 -12.14 -6.86
CA MET A 123 11.72 -10.92 -6.33
C MET A 123 10.70 -10.47 -7.38
N SER A 124 9.41 -10.61 -7.06
CA SER A 124 8.29 -10.22 -7.91
C SER A 124 7.24 -9.51 -7.07
N LEU A 125 6.36 -8.75 -7.71
CA LEU A 125 5.25 -8.09 -7.00
C LEU A 125 4.32 -9.12 -6.33
N GLN A 126 4.23 -10.33 -6.89
CA GLN A 126 3.52 -11.45 -6.31
C GLN A 126 4.21 -11.96 -5.03
N SER A 127 5.54 -12.18 -5.03
CA SER A 127 6.23 -12.67 -3.83
C SER A 127 6.28 -11.63 -2.70
N PHE A 128 6.19 -10.35 -3.03
CA PHE A 128 6.02 -9.25 -2.08
C PHE A 128 4.65 -9.26 -1.37
N THR A 129 3.62 -9.83 -1.98
CA THR A 129 2.25 -9.82 -1.46
C THR A 129 1.89 -11.22 -0.97
N CYS A 130 1.90 -11.43 0.35
CA CYS A 130 1.73 -12.76 0.94
C CYS A 130 0.43 -13.41 0.42
N GLY A 131 0.50 -14.61 -0.14
CA GLY A 131 -0.69 -15.33 -0.62
C GLY A 131 -1.34 -14.76 -1.89
N ALA A 132 -0.76 -13.72 -2.51
CA ALA A 132 -1.29 -13.23 -3.76
C ALA A 132 -1.05 -14.22 -4.88
N SER A 133 -2.04 -14.33 -5.75
CA SER A 133 -2.04 -15.26 -6.86
C SER A 133 -2.19 -14.48 -8.16
N MET A 134 -1.45 -14.93 -9.16
CA MET A 134 -1.57 -14.45 -10.53
C MET A 134 -2.91 -14.88 -11.12
N GLY A 135 -3.56 -13.95 -11.83
CA GLY A 135 -4.65 -14.29 -12.73
C GLY A 135 -4.17 -15.26 -13.82
N THR A 136 -5.11 -15.88 -14.53
CA THR A 136 -4.87 -16.96 -15.50
C THR A 136 -3.92 -16.60 -16.66
N HIS A 137 -3.58 -15.32 -16.82
CA HIS A 137 -2.74 -14.81 -17.91
C HIS A 137 -1.50 -14.01 -17.44
N GLY A 138 -1.13 -14.05 -16.16
CA GLY A 138 0.14 -13.49 -15.67
C GLY A 138 0.29 -11.95 -15.69
N HIS A 139 -0.77 -11.22 -16.03
CA HIS A 139 -0.79 -9.73 -16.10
C HIS A 139 -1.68 -9.08 -15.04
N VAL A 140 -2.27 -9.87 -14.15
CA VAL A 140 -3.18 -9.42 -13.11
C VAL A 140 -2.77 -10.04 -11.80
N LEU A 141 -2.58 -9.22 -10.78
CA LEU A 141 -2.34 -9.66 -9.41
C LEU A 141 -3.56 -9.34 -8.56
N VAL A 142 -4.08 -10.34 -7.86
CA VAL A 142 -5.19 -10.16 -6.93
C VAL A 142 -4.66 -10.28 -5.50
N LEU A 143 -4.68 -9.17 -4.77
CA LEU A 143 -4.26 -9.11 -3.37
C LEU A 143 -5.24 -9.90 -2.49
N PRO A 144 -4.75 -10.81 -1.64
CA PRO A 144 -5.59 -11.54 -0.72
C PRO A 144 -5.98 -10.66 0.48
N VAL A 145 -6.97 -11.12 1.23
CA VAL A 145 -7.52 -10.39 2.38
C VAL A 145 -7.62 -11.30 3.59
N TRP A 146 -7.21 -10.78 4.74
CA TRP A 146 -7.47 -11.39 6.04
C TRP A 146 -8.54 -10.60 6.78
N SER A 147 -9.41 -11.34 7.48
CA SER A 147 -10.31 -10.74 8.46
C SER A 147 -9.57 -10.37 9.75
N ASN A 148 -10.26 -9.61 10.60
CA ASN A 148 -9.93 -9.54 12.01
C ASN A 148 -10.04 -10.91 12.69
N THR A 149 -9.54 -10.98 13.92
CA THR A 149 -9.78 -12.10 14.81
C THR A 149 -11.28 -12.26 15.08
N ILE A 150 -11.73 -13.50 14.95
CA ILE A 150 -13.07 -13.98 15.20
C ILE A 150 -12.99 -14.87 16.42
N VAL A 151 -13.77 -14.55 17.44
CA VAL A 151 -13.84 -15.33 18.66
C VAL A 151 -14.91 -16.41 18.48
N ARG A 152 -14.58 -17.65 18.82
CA ARG A 152 -15.57 -18.73 18.89
C ARG A 152 -16.23 -18.64 20.27
N THR A 153 -17.46 -18.17 20.33
CA THR A 153 -18.28 -18.08 21.55
C THR A 153 -19.74 -17.77 21.19
N GLN A 154 -20.66 -17.95 22.13
CA GLN A 154 -22.02 -17.41 22.00
C GLN A 154 -21.98 -15.89 22.24
N PRO A 155 -22.52 -15.05 21.33
CA PRO A 155 -22.64 -13.62 21.58
C PRO A 155 -23.57 -13.38 22.78
N SER A 156 -23.17 -12.54 23.73
CA SER A 156 -24.09 -12.11 24.79
C SER A 156 -25.10 -11.10 24.23
N SER A 157 -26.29 -10.97 24.85
CA SER A 157 -27.33 -10.02 24.39
C SER A 157 -26.88 -8.55 24.39
N ASN A 158 -25.74 -8.23 25.02
CA ASN A 158 -25.19 -6.89 25.13
C ASN A 158 -24.01 -6.62 24.17
N ASP A 159 -23.53 -7.61 23.41
CA ASP A 159 -22.39 -7.44 22.50
C ASP A 159 -22.84 -6.77 21.18
N THR A 160 -23.16 -5.48 21.24
CA THR A 160 -23.28 -4.62 20.06
C THR A 160 -21.92 -4.04 19.72
N LEU A 161 -20.98 -4.88 19.30
CA LEU A 161 -19.78 -4.36 18.65
C LEU A 161 -20.20 -3.84 17.27
N ALA A 162 -20.27 -2.52 17.12
CA ALA A 162 -20.27 -1.90 15.80
C ALA A 162 -19.00 -2.34 15.08
N SER A 163 -19.11 -3.26 14.13
CA SER A 163 -17.95 -3.71 13.37
C SER A 163 -17.57 -2.58 12.41
N VAL A 164 -16.56 -1.80 12.79
CA VAL A 164 -15.80 -1.03 11.80
C VAL A 164 -15.36 -2.05 10.77
N ALA A 165 -15.71 -1.81 9.51
CA ALA A 165 -15.47 -2.78 8.46
C ALA A 165 -13.98 -2.79 8.11
N THR A 166 -13.16 -3.47 8.89
CA THR A 166 -11.72 -3.51 8.67
C THR A 166 -11.29 -4.79 7.97
N CYS A 167 -10.12 -4.73 7.34
CA CYS A 167 -9.42 -5.90 6.83
C CYS A 167 -7.92 -5.74 6.99
N LEU A 168 -7.20 -6.84 6.83
CA LEU A 168 -5.76 -6.86 6.95
C LEU A 168 -5.12 -7.27 5.62
N ARG A 169 -4.06 -6.56 5.26
CA ARG A 169 -3.16 -6.88 4.14
C ARG A 169 -1.81 -7.28 4.69
N ARG A 170 -1.19 -8.29 4.09
CA ARG A 170 0.13 -8.79 4.50
C ARG A 170 1.12 -8.76 3.36
N PHE A 171 2.32 -8.30 3.68
CA PHE A 171 3.43 -8.14 2.73
C PHE A 171 4.67 -8.81 3.27
N SER A 172 5.46 -9.39 2.37
CA SER A 172 6.67 -10.15 2.66
C SER A 172 7.88 -9.37 2.16
N ILE A 173 8.69 -8.91 3.11
CA ILE A 173 9.85 -8.06 2.87
C ILE A 173 11.11 -8.90 2.96
N GLN A 174 11.79 -9.04 1.82
CA GLN A 174 12.99 -9.86 1.72
C GLN A 174 14.19 -8.96 1.42
N ARG A 175 15.10 -8.82 2.38
CA ARG A 175 16.42 -8.23 2.11
C ARG A 175 17.37 -9.30 1.56
N PRO A 176 18.40 -8.91 0.80
CA PRO A 176 19.42 -9.85 0.32
C PRO A 176 20.12 -10.64 1.44
N THR A 177 20.21 -10.06 2.64
CA THR A 177 20.87 -10.66 3.81
C THR A 177 19.92 -11.47 4.71
N ASP A 178 18.62 -11.44 4.46
CA ASP A 178 17.63 -12.10 5.33
C ASP A 178 17.55 -13.61 5.04
N GLN A 179 17.62 -14.44 6.08
CA GLN A 179 17.36 -15.88 5.97
C GLN A 179 15.86 -16.19 5.81
N VAL A 180 15.01 -15.35 6.40
CA VAL A 180 13.54 -15.46 6.39
C VAL A 180 12.98 -14.06 6.16
N PRO A 181 11.95 -13.88 5.32
CA PRO A 181 11.38 -12.57 5.08
C PRO A 181 10.73 -11.98 6.34
N SER A 182 10.83 -10.66 6.46
CA SER A 182 10.06 -9.88 7.44
C SER A 182 8.62 -9.71 6.96
N LEU A 183 7.65 -9.97 7.83
CA LEU A 183 6.23 -9.81 7.48
C LEU A 183 5.69 -8.48 8.00
N ILE A 184 5.00 -7.73 7.15
CA ILE A 184 4.29 -6.51 7.49
C ILE A 184 2.80 -6.77 7.38
N THR A 185 2.03 -6.37 8.38
CA THR A 185 0.58 -6.44 8.38
C THR A 185 0.01 -5.04 8.56
N VAL A 186 -0.90 -4.64 7.69
CA VAL A 186 -1.52 -3.31 7.69
C VAL A 186 -3.03 -3.48 7.76
N GLU A 187 -3.68 -2.74 8.65
CA GLU A 187 -5.13 -2.61 8.71
C GLU A 187 -5.62 -1.55 7.72
N GLU A 188 -6.63 -1.91 6.95
CA GLU A 188 -7.47 -0.99 6.18
C GLU A 188 -8.84 -0.90 6.86
N ARG A 189 -9.44 0.29 6.85
CA ARG A 189 -10.80 0.51 7.36
C ARG A 189 -11.71 0.94 6.21
N TYR A 190 -12.68 0.11 5.86
CA TYR A 190 -13.66 0.38 4.81
C TYR A 190 -14.73 1.34 5.30
N GLY A 191 -15.10 2.30 4.45
CA GLY A 191 -16.09 3.33 4.78
C GLY A 191 -15.51 4.56 5.49
N ASP A 192 -14.24 4.50 5.90
CA ASP A 192 -13.48 5.65 6.42
C ASP A 192 -12.92 6.53 5.28
N ALA A 193 -12.16 7.57 5.64
CA ALA A 193 -11.49 8.46 4.70
C ALA A 193 -10.57 7.69 3.73
N MET A 194 -10.34 8.25 2.53
CA MET A 194 -9.45 7.66 1.50
C MET A 194 -8.06 7.24 2.04
N ALA A 195 -7.58 7.92 3.09
CA ALA A 195 -6.30 7.63 3.74
C ALA A 195 -6.27 6.28 4.48
N SER A 196 -7.42 5.61 4.66
CA SER A 196 -7.54 4.32 5.33
C SER A 196 -7.35 3.10 4.43
N HIS A 197 -6.93 3.32 3.19
CA HIS A 197 -6.71 2.28 2.19
C HIS A 197 -5.23 2.14 1.82
N VAL A 198 -4.86 0.91 1.45
CA VAL A 198 -3.60 0.63 0.77
C VAL A 198 -3.81 0.89 -0.73
N TRP A 199 -3.21 1.97 -1.23
CA TRP A 199 -3.25 2.36 -2.63
C TRP A 199 -2.15 1.68 -3.45
N ASP A 200 -2.41 1.47 -4.75
CA ASP A 200 -1.49 0.73 -5.63
C ASP A 200 -0.13 1.40 -5.75
N ALA A 201 -0.09 2.74 -5.78
CA ALA A 201 1.17 3.48 -5.83
C ALA A 201 2.04 3.19 -4.60
N GLY A 202 1.43 3.04 -3.42
CA GLY A 202 2.14 2.67 -2.20
C GLY A 202 2.72 1.26 -2.25
N ILE A 203 1.96 0.30 -2.79
CA ILE A 203 2.43 -1.09 -2.99
C ILE A 203 3.61 -1.12 -3.98
N CYS A 204 3.44 -0.50 -5.14
CA CYS A 204 4.46 -0.47 -6.19
C CYS A 204 5.74 0.23 -5.74
N LEU A 205 5.63 1.36 -5.02
CA LEU A 205 6.80 2.05 -4.47
C LEU A 205 7.49 1.24 -3.39
N SER A 206 6.74 0.54 -2.54
CA SER A 206 7.29 -0.36 -1.52
C SER A 206 8.11 -1.49 -2.16
N TYR A 207 7.54 -2.12 -3.19
CA TYR A 207 8.21 -3.18 -3.94
C TYR A 207 9.44 -2.66 -4.71
N PHE A 208 9.33 -1.49 -5.33
CA PHE A 208 10.47 -0.84 -5.98
C PHE A 208 11.59 -0.58 -4.99
N LEU A 209 11.32 -0.02 -3.80
CA LEU A 209 12.36 0.24 -2.81
C LEU A 209 13.03 -1.03 -2.27
N GLN A 210 12.30 -2.16 -2.21
CA GLN A 210 12.89 -3.44 -1.84
C GLN A 210 13.89 -3.96 -2.89
N THR A 211 13.61 -3.73 -4.17
CA THR A 211 14.45 -4.20 -5.29
C THR A 211 15.53 -3.17 -5.66
N TYR A 212 15.28 -1.90 -5.38
CA TYR A 212 16.18 -0.79 -5.63
C TYR A 212 17.25 -0.75 -4.55
N HIS A 213 18.49 -1.08 -4.93
CA HIS A 213 19.65 -0.94 -4.07
C HIS A 213 19.93 0.55 -3.87
N LEU A 214 19.28 1.18 -2.88
CA LEU A 214 19.56 2.54 -2.48
C LEU A 214 21.06 2.61 -2.09
N PRO A 215 21.91 3.32 -2.86
CA PRO A 215 23.38 3.29 -2.67
C PRO A 215 23.84 3.81 -1.29
N GLN A 216 22.92 4.41 -0.54
CA GLN A 216 23.16 5.11 0.72
C GLN A 216 22.69 4.33 1.97
N LEU A 217 22.16 3.10 1.83
CA LEU A 217 21.72 2.29 2.97
C LEU A 217 22.89 1.68 3.78
N SER A 218 24.12 2.15 3.64
CA SER A 218 25.22 1.70 4.51
C SER A 218 25.34 2.51 5.80
N GLN A 219 24.63 3.64 5.90
CA GLN A 219 24.63 4.53 7.05
C GLN A 219 23.21 4.72 7.60
N PRO A 220 23.05 5.04 8.90
CA PRO A 220 21.75 5.44 9.42
C PRO A 220 21.16 6.60 8.62
N LEU A 221 19.91 6.46 8.19
CA LEU A 221 19.22 7.49 7.42
C LEU A 221 18.12 8.16 8.23
N HIS A 222 17.87 9.44 7.94
CA HIS A 222 16.63 10.10 8.27
C HIS A 222 15.73 10.09 7.03
N ALA A 223 14.57 9.45 7.16
CA ALA A 223 13.60 9.35 6.10
C ALA A 223 12.26 9.94 6.52
N MET A 224 11.47 10.39 5.54
CA MET A 224 10.15 10.94 5.76
C MET A 224 9.18 10.49 4.67
N GLU A 225 7.94 10.24 5.04
CA GLU A 225 6.84 10.00 4.11
C GLU A 225 5.76 11.06 4.29
N ILE A 226 5.32 11.66 3.18
CA ILE A 226 4.21 12.61 3.16
C ILE A 226 2.92 11.91 2.76
N ALA A 227 1.88 12.10 3.58
CA ALA A 227 0.56 11.47 3.43
C ALA A 227 0.64 9.94 3.40
N SER A 228 1.16 9.38 4.50
CA SER A 228 1.42 7.95 4.67
C SER A 228 0.18 7.06 4.58
N GLY A 229 -1.04 7.60 4.72
CA GLY A 229 -2.28 6.84 4.65
C GLY A 229 -2.31 5.75 5.72
N SER A 230 -2.41 4.49 5.30
CA SER A 230 -2.35 3.34 6.21
C SER A 230 -0.95 3.07 6.78
N GLY A 231 0.09 3.69 6.19
CA GLY A 231 1.49 3.56 6.60
C GLY A 231 2.25 2.43 5.91
N LEU A 232 1.67 1.72 4.92
CA LEU A 232 2.33 0.58 4.27
C LEU A 232 3.76 0.91 3.80
N LEU A 233 3.91 1.95 2.99
CA LEU A 233 5.19 2.29 2.37
C LEU A 233 6.23 2.66 3.43
N GLY A 234 5.87 3.48 4.40
CA GLY A 234 6.70 3.77 5.57
C GLY A 234 7.13 2.52 6.34
N LEU A 235 6.21 1.62 6.66
CA LEU A 235 6.51 0.40 7.42
C LEU A 235 7.42 -0.58 6.64
N VAL A 236 7.23 -0.67 5.32
CA VAL A 236 8.16 -1.41 4.46
C VAL A 236 9.54 -0.76 4.49
N LEU A 237 9.61 0.57 4.33
CA LEU A 237 10.87 1.30 4.40
C LEU A 237 11.57 1.09 5.75
N ALA A 238 10.85 1.16 6.87
CA ALA A 238 11.39 0.93 8.22
C ALA A 238 12.06 -0.44 8.36
N THR A 239 11.64 -1.44 7.58
CA THR A 239 12.23 -2.79 7.54
C THR A 239 13.46 -2.86 6.64
N LEU A 240 13.50 -2.06 5.58
CA LEU A 240 14.61 -1.98 4.64
C LEU A 240 15.75 -1.07 5.12
N LEU A 241 15.44 -0.10 5.98
CA LEU A 241 16.40 0.90 6.45
C LEU A 241 17.50 0.28 7.32
N PRO A 242 18.70 0.89 7.31
CA PRO A 242 19.81 0.46 8.16
C PRO A 242 19.48 0.59 9.64
N PRO A 243 20.12 -0.21 10.51
CA PRO A 243 20.02 -0.03 11.95
C PRO A 243 20.27 1.43 12.37
N HIS A 244 19.55 1.90 13.37
CA HIS A 244 19.61 3.26 13.92
C HIS A 244 19.08 4.37 13.00
N SER A 245 18.46 4.00 11.87
CA SER A 245 17.74 4.97 11.05
C SER A 245 16.49 5.51 11.75
N THR A 246 16.05 6.69 11.33
CA THR A 246 14.82 7.33 11.80
C THR A 246 13.87 7.53 10.63
N LEU A 247 12.58 7.34 10.88
CA LEU A 247 11.52 7.50 9.90
C LEU A 247 10.38 8.31 10.51
N VAL A 248 9.96 9.36 9.80
CA VAL A 248 8.81 10.16 10.16
C VAL A 248 7.69 9.92 9.15
N LEU A 249 6.58 9.37 9.62
CA LEU A 249 5.36 9.17 8.83
C LEU A 249 4.42 10.31 9.11
N THR A 250 3.91 10.95 8.07
CA THR A 250 3.08 12.15 8.21
C THR A 250 1.74 12.01 7.52
N ASP A 251 0.69 12.56 8.13
CA ASP A 251 -0.63 12.66 7.51
C ASP A 251 -1.45 13.78 8.16
N LYS A 252 -2.62 14.09 7.61
CA LYS A 252 -3.56 15.03 8.24
C LYS A 252 -3.99 14.52 9.63
N PRO A 253 -4.32 15.42 10.57
CA PRO A 253 -4.73 15.02 11.93
C PRO A 253 -5.79 13.91 11.96
N SER A 254 -6.76 13.96 11.04
CA SER A 254 -7.88 13.01 10.99
C SER A 254 -7.48 11.57 10.61
N ASN A 255 -6.25 11.31 10.16
CA ASN A 255 -5.79 9.96 9.78
C ASN A 255 -4.75 9.38 10.76
N LEU A 256 -4.28 10.16 11.74
CA LEU A 256 -3.20 9.74 12.65
C LEU A 256 -3.58 8.56 13.54
N ASP A 257 -4.87 8.36 13.83
CA ASP A 257 -5.34 7.25 14.65
C ASP A 257 -5.05 5.89 14.00
N LEU A 258 -5.39 5.74 12.70
CA LEU A 258 -5.13 4.51 11.95
C LEU A 258 -3.64 4.34 11.67
N LEU A 259 -2.97 5.40 11.22
CA LEU A 259 -1.52 5.35 10.95
C LEU A 259 -0.74 4.95 12.21
N GLY A 260 -1.03 5.60 13.34
CA GLY A 260 -0.44 5.28 14.63
C GLY A 260 -0.79 3.87 15.11
N TYR A 261 -2.01 3.38 14.86
CA TYR A 261 -2.37 1.99 15.16
C TYR A 261 -1.50 1.01 14.37
N ASN A 262 -1.37 1.18 13.05
CA ASN A 262 -0.55 0.28 12.22
C ASN A 262 0.94 0.32 12.63
N VAL A 263 1.47 1.50 12.99
CA VAL A 263 2.85 1.61 13.53
C VAL A 263 3.01 0.85 14.85
N ARG A 264 2.06 0.97 15.78
CA ARG A 264 2.10 0.23 17.06
C ARG A 264 2.02 -1.28 16.85
N GLN A 265 1.18 -1.75 15.92
CA GLN A 265 1.09 -3.18 15.59
C GLN A 265 2.38 -3.70 14.94
N HIS A 266 3.01 -2.90 14.09
CA HIS A 266 4.30 -3.23 13.52
C HIS A 266 5.39 -3.33 14.59
N GLN A 267 5.44 -2.39 15.54
CA GLN A 267 6.44 -2.37 16.62
C GLN A 267 6.24 -3.52 17.62
N SER A 268 5.00 -3.87 17.96
CA SER A 268 4.70 -4.93 18.93
C SER A 268 5.16 -6.32 18.46
N THR A 269 5.21 -6.55 17.15
CA THR A 269 5.71 -7.79 16.55
C THR A 269 7.22 -7.79 16.31
N ARG A 270 7.93 -6.69 16.64
CA ARG A 270 9.36 -6.50 16.40
C ARG A 270 10.04 -5.86 17.63
N PRO A 271 10.38 -6.64 18.67
CA PRO A 271 10.91 -6.11 19.92
C PRO A 271 12.26 -5.38 19.79
N SER A 272 13.00 -5.60 18.69
CA SER A 272 14.23 -4.87 18.36
C SER A 272 14.14 -4.26 16.95
N PRO A 273 13.40 -3.15 16.77
CA PRO A 273 13.25 -2.54 15.46
C PRO A 273 14.57 -1.90 15.02
N LEU A 274 14.92 -2.08 13.74
CA LEU A 274 16.14 -1.49 13.17
C LEU A 274 16.00 0.03 12.98
N CYS A 275 14.77 0.51 12.83
CA CYS A 275 14.45 1.90 12.58
C CYS A 275 13.46 2.43 13.63
N SER A 276 13.72 3.63 14.14
CA SER A 276 12.77 4.38 14.97
C SER A 276 11.72 5.05 14.09
N VAL A 277 10.44 4.79 14.36
CA VAL A 277 9.32 5.31 13.55
C VAL A 277 8.49 6.26 14.41
N ALA A 278 8.37 7.51 13.96
CA ALA A 278 7.51 8.54 14.53
C ALA A 278 6.33 8.83 13.61
N VAL A 279 5.19 9.20 14.20
CA VAL A 279 3.98 9.64 13.49
C VAL A 279 3.73 11.09 13.83
N CYS A 280 3.65 11.95 12.81
CA CYS A 280 3.50 13.40 12.98
C CYS A 280 2.33 13.92 12.15
N SER A 281 1.68 15.00 12.62
CA SER A 281 0.67 15.68 11.82
C SER A 281 1.32 16.55 10.75
N LEU A 282 0.82 16.45 9.52
CA LEU A 282 1.18 17.35 8.43
C LEU A 282 -0.02 17.58 7.53
N GLU A 283 -0.48 18.82 7.49
CA GLU A 283 -1.42 19.28 6.46
C GLU A 283 -0.61 20.11 5.48
N TRP A 284 -0.75 19.82 4.18
CA TRP A 284 0.11 20.43 3.18
C TRP A 284 -0.06 21.95 3.16
N GLY A 285 1.05 22.68 3.15
CA GLY A 285 1.08 24.15 3.17
C GLY A 285 0.78 24.76 4.55
N ASN A 286 0.53 23.96 5.59
CA ASN A 286 0.33 24.46 6.95
C ASN A 286 1.68 24.77 7.61
N ALA A 287 1.95 26.07 7.81
CA ALA A 287 3.21 26.54 8.38
C ALA A 287 3.46 26.04 9.81
N VAL A 288 2.42 25.95 10.65
CA VAL A 288 2.53 25.48 12.04
C VAL A 288 2.92 24.01 12.08
N HIS A 289 2.31 23.19 11.21
CA HIS A 289 2.64 21.77 11.13
C HIS A 289 4.06 21.57 10.60
N LEU A 290 4.48 22.36 9.59
CA LEU A 290 5.85 22.34 9.06
C LEU A 290 6.87 22.74 10.12
N GLU A 291 6.64 23.81 10.88
CA GLU A 291 7.53 24.25 11.95
C GLU A 291 7.68 23.16 13.03
N ALA A 292 6.56 22.59 13.49
CA ALA A 292 6.56 21.51 14.47
C ALA A 292 7.26 20.24 13.96
N LEU A 293 7.15 19.95 12.66
CA LEU A 293 7.80 18.81 12.00
C LEU A 293 9.32 19.04 11.82
N LEU A 294 9.73 20.24 11.44
CA LEU A 294 11.12 20.55 11.09
C LEU A 294 11.97 20.94 12.31
N ALA A 295 11.38 21.53 13.36
CA ALA A 295 12.11 21.92 14.56
C ALA A 295 12.90 20.76 15.24
N PRO A 296 12.34 19.54 15.38
CA PRO A 296 13.05 18.42 16.00
C PRO A 296 13.85 17.55 15.01
N HIS A 297 13.82 17.85 13.70
CA HIS A 297 14.31 16.94 12.67
C HIS A 297 15.25 17.62 11.68
N ASN A 298 16.37 16.97 11.37
CA ASN A 298 17.20 17.37 10.24
C ASN A 298 16.44 17.16 8.93
N PRO A 299 16.80 17.85 7.84
CA PRO A 299 16.24 17.54 6.53
C PRO A 299 16.40 16.05 6.17
N PRO A 300 15.39 15.41 5.57
CA PRO A 300 15.46 13.99 5.26
C PRO A 300 16.50 13.72 4.17
N HIS A 301 17.22 12.62 4.32
CA HIS A 301 18.02 12.03 3.25
C HIS A 301 17.11 11.41 2.19
N LEU A 302 15.95 10.88 2.61
CA LEU A 302 14.96 10.22 1.76
C LEU A 302 13.56 10.76 2.03
N LEU A 303 12.89 11.28 1.01
CA LEU A 303 11.50 11.72 1.06
C LEU A 303 10.65 10.86 0.12
N LEU A 304 9.56 10.32 0.64
CA LEU A 304 8.65 9.46 -0.11
C LEU A 304 7.27 10.10 -0.24
N LEU A 305 6.70 9.99 -1.44
CA LEU A 305 5.33 10.40 -1.74
C LEU A 305 4.66 9.30 -2.57
N ALA A 306 3.58 8.73 -2.05
CA ALA A 306 2.77 7.75 -2.78
C ALA A 306 1.37 8.28 -3.01
N ASP A 307 0.98 8.36 -4.28
CA ASP A 307 -0.37 8.69 -4.71
C ASP A 307 -0.93 10.04 -4.29
N VAL A 308 -0.06 11.03 -4.03
CA VAL A 308 -0.45 12.37 -3.54
C VAL A 308 -0.99 13.31 -4.62
N LEU A 309 -0.92 12.91 -5.90
CA LEU A 309 -1.28 13.75 -7.06
C LEU A 309 -2.68 13.48 -7.62
N TYR A 310 -3.57 12.91 -6.82
CA TYR A 310 -4.95 12.59 -7.20
C TYR A 310 -5.86 13.83 -7.26
N ASN A 311 -5.61 14.82 -6.40
CA ASN A 311 -6.35 16.08 -6.35
C ASN A 311 -5.45 17.23 -6.81
N TRP A 312 -5.59 17.61 -8.08
CA TRP A 312 -4.74 18.63 -8.68
C TRP A 312 -4.85 20.00 -7.99
N ALA A 313 -5.98 20.32 -7.35
CA ALA A 313 -6.17 21.58 -6.62
C ALA A 313 -5.27 21.70 -5.38
N ALA A 314 -4.81 20.57 -4.81
CA ALA A 314 -3.91 20.54 -3.65
C ALA A 314 -2.42 20.61 -4.02
N HIS A 315 -2.08 20.61 -5.32
CA HIS A 315 -0.70 20.61 -5.79
C HIS A 315 0.12 21.81 -5.32
N PRO A 316 -0.38 23.06 -5.36
CA PRO A 316 0.35 24.21 -4.82
C PRO A 316 0.82 24.00 -3.39
N GLN A 317 -0.06 23.55 -2.50
CA GLN A 317 0.25 23.30 -1.09
C GLN A 317 1.21 22.12 -0.92
N LEU A 318 1.02 21.05 -1.68
CA LEU A 318 1.91 19.88 -1.66
C LEU A 318 3.34 20.29 -2.05
N TRP A 319 3.51 21.00 -3.16
CA TRP A 319 4.84 21.41 -3.62
C TRP A 319 5.49 22.45 -2.71
N ALA A 320 4.72 23.35 -2.11
CA ALA A 320 5.23 24.24 -1.05
C ALA A 320 5.77 23.43 0.14
N THR A 321 5.06 22.38 0.54
CA THR A 321 5.48 21.46 1.62
C THR A 321 6.77 20.72 1.25
N VAL A 322 6.85 20.16 0.04
CA VAL A 322 8.07 19.50 -0.47
C VAL A 322 9.25 20.46 -0.52
N ALA A 323 9.05 21.70 -0.98
CA ALA A 323 10.10 22.72 -1.04
C ALA A 323 10.59 23.15 0.34
N ALA A 324 9.73 23.13 1.37
CA ALA A 324 10.11 23.45 2.74
C ALA A 324 10.89 22.32 3.43
N ILE A 325 10.64 21.06 3.06
CA ILE A 325 11.24 19.87 3.67
C ILE A 325 12.54 19.46 2.96
N ALA A 326 12.53 19.47 1.62
CA ALA A 326 13.61 18.90 0.83
C ALA A 326 14.77 19.87 0.63
N THR A 327 15.97 19.31 0.58
CA THR A 327 17.20 20.02 0.19
C THR A 327 17.73 19.44 -1.12
N PRO A 328 18.71 20.07 -1.79
CA PRO A 328 19.37 19.45 -2.94
C PRO A 328 20.03 18.09 -2.66
N LEU A 329 20.28 17.76 -1.39
CA LEU A 329 20.82 16.45 -0.97
C LEU A 329 19.73 15.41 -0.70
N THR A 330 18.46 15.81 -0.62
CA THR A 330 17.34 14.91 -0.36
C THR A 330 17.04 14.08 -1.62
N THR A 331 17.06 12.76 -1.48
CA THR A 331 16.54 11.86 -2.51
C THR A 331 15.02 11.78 -2.38
N ILE A 332 14.29 12.07 -3.46
CA ILE A 332 12.82 12.10 -3.43
C ILE A 332 12.27 11.07 -4.43
N PHE A 333 11.44 10.15 -3.94
CA PHE A 333 10.65 9.27 -4.80
C PHE A 333 9.17 9.58 -4.72
N LEU A 334 8.54 9.58 -5.89
CA LEU A 334 7.12 9.82 -6.07
C LEU A 334 6.53 8.66 -6.88
N ALA A 335 5.47 8.04 -6.37
CA ALA A 335 4.67 7.09 -7.13
C ALA A 335 3.29 7.65 -7.44
N HIS A 336 2.80 7.41 -8.64
CA HIS A 336 1.48 7.85 -9.09
C HIS A 336 0.79 6.78 -9.91
N LYS A 337 -0.48 6.48 -9.59
CA LYS A 337 -1.33 5.66 -10.44
C LYS A 337 -2.17 6.52 -11.38
N HIS A 338 -2.11 6.20 -12.67
CA HIS A 338 -2.91 6.84 -13.70
C HIS A 338 -4.40 6.52 -13.53
N ARG A 339 -5.21 7.55 -13.28
CA ARG A 339 -6.68 7.42 -13.12
C ARG A 339 -7.42 8.31 -14.09
N ALA A 340 -7.30 9.62 -13.92
CA ALA A 340 -7.91 10.61 -14.80
C ALA A 340 -6.94 11.02 -15.89
N ALA A 341 -7.47 11.24 -17.10
CA ALA A 341 -6.68 11.76 -18.22
C ALA A 341 -6.02 13.11 -17.88
N THR A 342 -6.70 13.94 -17.09
CA THR A 342 -6.22 15.28 -16.68
C THR A 342 -5.01 15.20 -15.74
N SER A 343 -5.10 14.46 -14.63
CA SER A 343 -3.97 14.30 -13.70
C SER A 343 -2.78 13.60 -14.36
N THR A 344 -3.06 12.63 -15.24
CA THR A 344 -2.05 11.93 -16.03
C THR A 344 -1.35 12.85 -17.02
N ALA A 345 -2.11 13.65 -17.78
CA ALA A 345 -1.53 14.62 -18.72
C ALA A 345 -0.68 15.66 -17.99
N ALA A 346 -1.14 16.13 -16.83
CA ALA A 346 -0.42 17.13 -16.07
C ALA A 346 0.85 16.57 -15.39
N LEU A 347 0.85 15.32 -14.92
CA LEU A 347 2.07 14.64 -14.48
C LEU A 347 3.04 14.40 -15.64
N ARG A 348 2.53 13.99 -16.80
CA ARG A 348 3.34 13.86 -18.02
C ARG A 348 3.97 15.20 -18.41
N HIS A 349 3.24 16.29 -18.26
CA HIS A 349 3.77 17.64 -18.50
C HIS A 349 4.91 17.96 -17.53
N LEU A 350 4.75 17.69 -16.23
CA LEU A 350 5.82 17.86 -15.23
C LEU A 350 7.06 17.04 -15.60
N HIS A 351 6.88 15.80 -16.03
CA HIS A 351 7.96 14.90 -16.43
C HIS A 351 8.70 15.36 -17.70
N VAL A 352 7.95 15.74 -18.75
CA VAL A 352 8.52 16.09 -20.06
C VAL A 352 9.11 17.50 -20.06
N HIS A 353 8.44 18.46 -19.43
CA HIS A 353 8.77 19.88 -19.55
C HIS A 353 9.42 20.46 -18.30
N GLY A 354 9.41 19.78 -17.15
CA GLY A 354 9.99 20.30 -15.92
C GLY A 354 9.30 21.57 -15.40
N THR A 355 8.04 21.81 -15.80
CA THR A 355 7.26 23.00 -15.44
C THR A 355 5.88 22.59 -14.97
N CYS A 356 5.35 23.26 -13.95
CA CYS A 356 4.02 22.96 -13.44
C CYS A 356 2.96 23.83 -14.13
N PRO A 357 1.97 23.24 -14.82
CA PRO A 357 0.93 23.99 -15.54
C PRO A 357 0.11 24.93 -14.64
N SER A 358 -0.03 24.58 -13.36
CA SER A 358 -0.79 25.37 -12.39
C SER A 358 0.05 26.42 -11.68
N CYS A 359 1.38 26.38 -11.83
CA CYS A 359 2.25 27.33 -11.17
C CYS A 359 2.22 28.73 -11.78
N SER A 360 1.78 28.88 -13.03
CA SER A 360 1.63 30.17 -13.70
C SER A 360 0.31 30.88 -13.36
N LEU A 361 -0.65 30.20 -12.71
CA LEU A 361 -2.03 30.66 -12.55
C LEU A 361 -2.39 31.13 -11.13
N SER A 362 -1.50 30.95 -10.15
CA SER A 362 -1.79 31.29 -8.76
C SER A 362 -0.77 32.27 -8.20
N SER A 363 -1.25 33.44 -7.76
CA SER A 363 -0.48 34.45 -7.03
C SER A 363 -0.12 34.03 -5.60
N THR A 364 -0.58 32.85 -5.13
CA THR A 364 -0.30 32.32 -3.79
C THR A 364 0.74 31.19 -3.77
N ILE A 365 1.36 30.88 -4.91
CA ILE A 365 2.45 29.91 -4.94
C ILE A 365 3.70 30.59 -4.42
N PRO A 366 4.39 30.01 -3.42
CA PRO A 366 5.65 30.56 -2.96
C PRO A 366 6.60 30.78 -4.13
N SER A 367 7.34 31.89 -4.12
CA SER A 367 8.42 32.17 -5.08
C SER A 367 9.52 31.09 -5.09
N THR A 368 9.41 30.07 -4.25
CA THR A 368 10.32 28.95 -4.02
C THR A 368 9.87 27.64 -4.70
N CYS A 369 8.79 27.62 -5.48
CA CYS A 369 8.39 26.41 -6.21
C CYS A 369 9.42 26.06 -7.29
N GLY A 370 10.15 24.95 -7.11
CA GLY A 370 11.23 24.56 -8.01
C GLY A 370 10.80 24.30 -9.46
N TRP A 371 9.51 24.04 -9.69
CA TRP A 371 8.93 23.92 -11.04
C TRP A 371 8.93 25.23 -11.83
N GLN A 372 8.80 26.39 -11.18
CA GLN A 372 8.79 27.69 -11.87
C GLN A 372 10.19 28.10 -12.34
N GLN A 373 11.22 27.60 -11.66
CA GLN A 373 12.61 27.99 -11.86
C GLN A 373 13.41 26.95 -12.67
N GLY A 374 12.75 25.87 -13.15
CA GLY A 374 13.41 24.75 -13.82
C GLY A 374 14.33 23.94 -12.89
N LEU A 375 14.28 24.18 -11.58
CA LEU A 375 15.11 23.49 -10.58
C LEU A 375 14.69 22.04 -10.36
N TRP A 376 13.46 21.69 -10.71
CA TRP A 376 12.91 20.37 -10.45
C TRP A 376 12.72 19.59 -11.74
N LYS A 377 13.18 18.34 -11.73
CA LYS A 377 13.02 17.41 -12.85
C LYS A 377 12.53 16.06 -12.35
N LEU A 378 11.47 15.52 -12.93
CA LEU A 378 11.03 14.15 -12.67
C LEU A 378 11.70 13.20 -13.65
N GLU A 379 12.35 12.17 -13.13
CA GLU A 379 12.94 11.08 -13.92
C GLU A 379 12.17 9.79 -13.65
N LEU A 380 11.58 9.21 -14.69
CA LEU A 380 10.91 7.90 -14.58
C LEU A 380 11.94 6.82 -14.24
N ARG A 381 11.66 6.03 -13.20
CA ARG A 381 12.54 4.96 -12.69
C ARG A 381 11.99 3.57 -12.97
N ALA A 382 10.67 3.42 -12.86
CA ALA A 382 9.95 2.17 -13.08
C ALA A 382 8.47 2.46 -13.36
N SER A 383 7.78 1.51 -13.99
CA SER A 383 6.32 1.50 -14.15
C SER A 383 5.76 0.18 -13.64
N PHE A 384 4.51 0.05 -13.22
CA PHE A 384 3.91 -1.23 -12.82
C PHE A 384 2.45 -1.18 -13.24
N GLY A 385 2.17 -1.75 -14.42
CA GLY A 385 0.90 -1.53 -15.11
C GLY A 385 0.63 -0.02 -15.28
N SER A 386 -0.41 0.47 -14.62
CA SER A 386 -0.85 1.87 -14.63
C SER A 386 -0.17 2.77 -13.57
N THR A 387 0.85 2.29 -12.87
CA THR A 387 1.55 3.03 -11.82
C THR A 387 2.97 3.39 -12.22
N ASP A 388 3.32 4.68 -12.22
CA ASP A 388 4.68 5.14 -12.48
C ASP A 388 5.40 5.52 -11.19
N ILE A 389 6.71 5.26 -11.15
CA ILE A 389 7.61 5.67 -10.08
C ILE A 389 8.65 6.63 -10.67
N PHE A 390 8.69 7.83 -10.11
CA PHE A 390 9.62 8.88 -10.46
C PHE A 390 10.61 9.16 -9.34
N GLN A 391 11.80 9.59 -9.72
CA GLN A 391 12.71 10.31 -8.84
C GLN A 391 12.57 11.81 -9.15
N LEU A 392 12.31 12.64 -8.14
CA LEU A 392 12.35 14.09 -8.27
C LEU A 392 13.78 14.57 -7.96
N VAL A 393 14.46 15.10 -8.99
CA VAL A 393 15.82 15.62 -8.90
C VAL A 393 15.74 17.13 -8.73
N ILE A 394 16.34 17.62 -7.64
CA ILE A 394 16.53 19.05 -7.38
C ILE A 394 17.89 19.44 -7.97
N GLN A 395 17.87 20.25 -9.01
CA GLN A 395 19.05 20.75 -9.69
C GLN A 395 19.70 21.86 -8.87
N HIS A 396 21.03 21.91 -8.88
CA HIS A 396 21.76 23.08 -8.40
C HIS A 396 21.73 24.16 -9.47
N HIS A 397 21.50 25.42 -9.09
CA HIS A 397 21.94 26.52 -9.94
C HIS A 397 23.45 26.38 -10.11
N LEU A 398 23.91 26.15 -11.34
CA LEU A 398 25.26 26.53 -11.73
C LEU A 398 25.28 28.05 -11.62
N SER A 399 25.72 28.57 -10.47
CA SER A 399 26.19 29.95 -10.39
C SER A 399 27.27 30.09 -11.46
N THR A 400 26.92 30.84 -12.51
CA THR A 400 27.84 31.22 -13.59
C THR A 400 28.79 32.29 -13.11
#